data_AF-A0A3D6D730-F1
#
_entry.id   AF-A0A3D6D730-F1
#
_cell.length_a   1.000
_cell.length_b   1.000
_cell.length_c   1.000
_cell.angle_alpha   90.00
_cell.angle_beta   90.00
_cell.angle_gamma   90.00
#
_symmetry.space_group_name_H-M   'P 1'
#
loop_
_entity.id
_entity.type
_entity.pdbx_description
1 polymer ?
#
loop_
_entity_poly.entity_id
_entity_poly.type
_entity_poly.pdbx_seq_one_letter_code
_entity_poly.pdbx_strand_id
1 'polypeptide(L)'
;DKECWDYKGGKEPYGWRMRKSDQPFFAVVNIGNSHESRAHGKVDNTRHDPAKMQLHSYHPDLPVIRQNYAKYADAVQDMDRGVQRCLDALKEDGLYEDTIIIYNSDHGGVMARSKRFLYASGVHCPLVIRIPEKFKHLYPASSRGMTVDRLVSFVDMPKTWLSLAGAEIPHTFQGTVFLGKGTEPEPRYHVAFRERADERLDHVRMIRDARYAYHKNYMPFAPAGHHLAYLWKAPATAAWEQHHRAGKTDSVTGRFFRPRVSEEFYDNDHDFDNVRNLIDTPEHQARIEIMKQALRRKQLELYDSGLLPEKMRDRRAAQHNLTIYEMVRDKKIYPLETYLDAADLALLRNAKNLDTFVESMSHSDEGMRWWAIVGIHLLGNEATPAIRVLERALEDESHEVRTMAAWSLVKLGRTSKAVACLEELLFNGSQCRSMVHNVLDWMGEPAFPLVKKYMKEGGSKKGRYGISILGRVAELQGW
;
A
#
# COMPACT_ATOMS: atom_id res chain seq x y z
N ASP A 1 -21.55 -10.67 -2.24
CA ASP A 1 -21.31 -10.42 -0.81
C ASP A 1 -22.51 -9.88 -0.02
N LYS A 2 -23.60 -9.38 -0.62
CA LYS A 2 -24.80 -9.04 0.18
C LYS A 2 -25.53 -10.27 0.73
N GLU A 3 -25.19 -11.46 0.26
CA GLU A 3 -25.87 -12.71 0.60
C GLU A 3 -25.54 -13.21 2.01
N CYS A 4 -24.42 -12.79 2.61
CA CYS A 4 -24.05 -13.13 3.97
C CYS A 4 -24.74 -12.26 5.04
N TRP A 5 -25.56 -11.27 4.64
CA TRP A 5 -26.25 -10.36 5.56
C TRP A 5 -27.77 -10.60 5.55
N ASP A 6 -28.36 -10.72 6.74
CA ASP A 6 -29.82 -10.76 6.93
C ASP A 6 -30.50 -9.48 6.41
N TYR A 7 -29.85 -8.32 6.62
CA TYR A 7 -30.29 -7.03 6.11
C TYR A 7 -29.30 -6.47 5.08
N LYS A 8 -29.76 -6.26 3.84
CA LYS A 8 -28.93 -5.93 2.67
C LYS A 8 -28.93 -4.43 2.29
N GLY A 9 -29.40 -3.59 3.22
CA GLY A 9 -29.66 -2.16 3.05
C GLY A 9 -31.08 -1.86 2.55
N GLY A 10 -31.48 -0.58 2.63
CA GLY A 10 -32.83 -0.14 2.27
C GLY A 10 -33.17 1.22 2.91
N LYS A 11 -34.47 1.49 3.09
CA LYS A 11 -34.96 2.72 3.75
C LYS A 11 -34.63 2.78 5.24
N GLU A 12 -34.49 1.61 5.88
CA GLU A 12 -34.11 1.51 7.29
C GLU A 12 -32.58 1.63 7.38
N PRO A 13 -32.03 2.73 7.94
CA PRO A 13 -30.58 2.89 8.06
C PRO A 13 -29.93 1.88 9.01
N TYR A 14 -30.69 1.27 9.93
CA TYR A 14 -30.16 0.42 10.98
C TYR A 14 -30.72 -1.01 10.92
N GLY A 15 -29.92 -1.93 10.38
CA GLY A 15 -30.36 -3.31 10.11
C GLY A 15 -30.84 -4.09 11.33
N TRP A 16 -30.39 -3.74 12.56
CA TRP A 16 -30.86 -4.41 13.77
C TRP A 16 -32.35 -4.19 14.05
N ARG A 17 -32.98 -3.13 13.50
CA ARG A 17 -34.43 -2.91 13.63
C ARG A 17 -35.28 -3.91 12.83
N MET A 18 -34.64 -4.63 11.91
CA MET A 18 -35.29 -5.67 11.09
C MET A 18 -35.16 -7.07 11.70
N ARG A 19 -34.52 -7.20 12.87
CA ARG A 19 -34.34 -8.49 13.55
C ARG A 19 -35.68 -9.02 14.09
N LYS A 20 -35.80 -10.34 14.20
CA LYS A 20 -36.92 -10.99 14.90
C LYS A 20 -36.82 -10.74 16.41
N SER A 21 -37.93 -10.92 17.13
CA SER A 21 -37.90 -10.89 18.61
C SER A 21 -36.80 -11.80 19.14
N ASP A 22 -36.03 -11.32 20.11
CA ASP A 22 -34.95 -12.04 20.80
C ASP A 22 -33.80 -12.53 19.91
N GLN A 23 -33.79 -12.16 18.63
CA GLN A 23 -32.69 -12.49 17.73
C GLN A 23 -31.47 -11.59 18.05
N PRO A 24 -30.29 -12.15 18.36
CA PRO A 24 -29.06 -11.36 18.47
C PRO A 24 -28.68 -10.79 17.11
N PHE A 25 -27.91 -9.71 17.10
CA PHE A 25 -27.48 -9.09 15.85
C PHE A 25 -25.97 -8.83 15.82
N PHE A 26 -25.41 -8.91 14.62
CA PHE A 26 -24.14 -8.31 14.25
C PHE A 26 -24.42 -7.32 13.12
N ALA A 27 -24.19 -6.04 13.37
CA ALA A 27 -24.50 -4.97 12.43
C ALA A 27 -23.26 -4.12 12.15
N VAL A 28 -23.03 -3.82 10.87
CA VAL A 28 -21.97 -2.91 10.42
C VAL A 28 -22.61 -1.65 9.87
N VAL A 29 -22.29 -0.51 10.49
CA VAL A 29 -22.73 0.82 10.05
C VAL A 29 -21.54 1.58 9.47
N ASN A 30 -21.53 1.74 8.15
CA ASN A 30 -20.46 2.46 7.45
C ASN A 30 -20.77 3.96 7.37
N ILE A 31 -19.97 4.81 8.01
CA ILE A 31 -20.13 6.27 8.01
C ILE A 31 -19.16 6.89 6.98
N GLY A 32 -19.69 7.28 5.82
CA GLY A 32 -18.88 7.80 4.70
C GLY A 32 -18.45 9.27 4.80
N ASN A 33 -18.76 9.96 5.90
CA ASN A 33 -18.58 11.41 6.05
C ASN A 33 -17.12 11.87 6.12
N SER A 34 -16.17 10.97 6.40
CA SER A 34 -14.73 11.24 6.43
C SER A 34 -13.96 10.52 5.30
N HIS A 35 -14.65 10.02 4.28
CA HIS A 35 -14.01 9.41 3.11
C HIS A 35 -13.09 10.41 2.39
N GLU A 36 -12.03 9.94 1.73
CA GLU A 36 -11.02 10.77 1.03
C GLU A 36 -11.62 11.83 0.08
N SER A 37 -12.76 11.53 -0.55
CA SER A 37 -13.49 12.49 -1.39
C SER A 37 -13.89 13.79 -0.67
N ARG A 38 -13.93 13.77 0.66
CA ARG A 38 -14.22 14.91 1.52
C ARG A 38 -13.02 15.84 1.69
N ALA A 39 -11.82 15.39 1.32
CA ALA A 39 -10.63 16.21 1.18
C ALA A 39 -10.50 16.84 -0.24
N HIS A 40 -11.38 16.52 -1.19
CA HIS A 40 -11.32 17.01 -2.57
C HIS A 40 -12.10 18.31 -2.80
N GLY A 41 -11.82 19.00 -3.91
CA GLY A 41 -12.53 20.23 -4.31
C GLY A 41 -12.11 21.46 -3.50
N LYS A 42 -12.91 22.54 -3.53
CA LYS A 42 -12.57 23.82 -2.87
C LYS A 42 -12.28 23.64 -1.38
N VAL A 43 -11.21 24.26 -0.88
CA VAL A 43 -10.73 24.16 0.51
C VAL A 43 -11.00 25.43 1.33
N ASP A 44 -11.73 26.38 0.76
CA ASP A 44 -12.11 27.64 1.42
C ASP A 44 -13.28 27.42 2.40
N ASN A 45 -13.48 28.38 3.32
CA ASN A 45 -14.62 28.43 4.26
C ASN A 45 -14.76 27.22 5.18
N THR A 46 -13.67 26.80 5.81
CA THR A 46 -13.64 25.71 6.80
C THR A 46 -14.18 26.18 8.15
N ARG A 47 -14.80 25.29 8.94
CA ARG A 47 -15.22 25.60 10.32
C ARG A 47 -14.03 25.57 11.27
N HIS A 48 -13.09 24.67 11.03
CA HIS A 48 -11.80 24.68 11.71
C HIS A 48 -10.88 25.76 11.13
N ASP A 49 -10.09 26.39 11.99
CA ASP A 49 -9.11 27.40 11.62
C ASP A 49 -7.86 26.73 11.00
N PRO A 50 -7.55 26.99 9.71
CA PRO A 50 -6.35 26.44 9.05
C PRO A 50 -5.04 26.75 9.78
N ALA A 51 -4.92 27.90 10.45
CA ALA A 51 -3.71 28.30 11.15
C ALA A 51 -3.44 27.43 12.38
N LYS A 52 -4.48 26.79 12.95
CA LYS A 52 -4.37 25.92 14.13
C LYS A 52 -4.13 24.45 13.78
N MET A 53 -4.07 24.10 12.50
CA MET A 53 -3.87 22.73 12.07
C MET A 53 -2.43 22.28 12.28
N GLN A 54 -2.29 21.09 12.85
CA GLN A 54 -1.02 20.36 12.92
C GLN A 54 -0.87 19.56 11.62
N LEU A 55 0.11 19.94 10.82
CA LEU A 55 0.44 19.22 9.60
C LEU A 55 1.37 18.05 9.95
N HIS A 56 1.29 16.99 9.15
CA HIS A 56 2.35 15.99 9.14
C HIS A 56 3.64 16.67 8.66
N SER A 57 4.76 16.35 9.31
CA SER A 57 6.09 16.92 9.04
C SER A 57 6.60 16.69 7.61
N TYR A 58 6.05 15.73 6.89
CA TYR A 58 6.36 15.46 5.49
C TYR A 58 5.56 16.31 4.48
N HIS A 59 4.58 17.11 4.93
CA HIS A 59 3.91 18.08 4.08
C HIS A 59 4.56 19.46 4.24
N PRO A 60 4.87 20.16 3.13
CA PRO A 60 5.33 21.54 3.22
C PRO A 60 4.22 22.42 3.80
N ASP A 61 4.61 23.43 4.57
CA ASP A 61 3.68 24.36 5.17
C ASP A 61 3.18 25.40 4.14
N LEU A 62 2.14 25.01 3.39
CA LEU A 62 1.51 25.84 2.39
C LEU A 62 0.08 26.22 2.83
N PRO A 63 -0.40 27.45 2.55
CA PRO A 63 -1.75 27.87 2.92
C PRO A 63 -2.84 26.90 2.46
N VAL A 64 -2.76 26.43 1.21
CA VAL A 64 -3.71 25.45 0.64
C VAL A 64 -3.67 24.09 1.34
N ILE A 65 -2.50 23.66 1.83
CA ILE A 65 -2.37 22.40 2.59
C ILE A 65 -3.04 22.56 3.96
N ARG A 66 -2.79 23.67 4.68
CA ARG A 66 -3.47 23.99 5.94
C ARG A 66 -4.99 24.03 5.80
N GLN A 67 -5.47 24.69 4.75
CA GLN A 67 -6.91 24.73 4.43
C GLN A 67 -7.47 23.33 4.17
N ASN A 68 -6.73 22.48 3.44
CA ASN A 68 -7.17 21.11 3.18
C ASN A 68 -7.24 20.25 4.46
N TYR A 69 -6.31 20.46 5.40
CA TYR A 69 -6.34 19.82 6.73
C TYR A 69 -7.56 20.27 7.53
N ALA A 70 -7.83 21.58 7.58
CA ALA A 70 -9.00 22.13 8.27
C ALA A 70 -10.32 21.60 7.68
N LYS A 71 -10.40 21.54 6.34
CA LYS A 71 -11.53 20.93 5.65
C LYS A 71 -11.70 19.46 6.03
N TYR A 72 -10.62 18.71 6.15
CA TYR A 72 -10.73 17.32 6.55
C TYR A 72 -11.13 17.18 8.03
N ALA A 73 -10.67 18.07 8.91
CA ALA A 73 -11.15 18.13 10.29
C ALA A 73 -12.66 18.39 10.37
N ASP A 74 -13.22 19.25 9.50
CA ASP A 74 -14.67 19.42 9.37
C ASP A 74 -15.37 18.10 9.00
N ALA A 75 -14.81 17.34 8.06
CA ALA A 75 -15.35 16.05 7.63
C ALA A 75 -15.29 14.99 8.76
N VAL A 76 -14.22 14.99 9.57
CA VAL A 76 -14.11 14.13 10.76
C VAL A 76 -15.18 14.51 11.80
N GLN A 77 -15.41 15.80 12.03
CA GLN A 77 -16.48 16.25 12.92
C GLN A 77 -17.88 15.86 12.40
N ASP A 78 -18.08 15.81 11.08
CA ASP A 78 -19.33 15.34 10.48
C ASP A 78 -19.53 13.83 10.64
N MET A 79 -18.43 13.06 10.57
CA MET A 79 -18.40 11.63 10.86
C MET A 79 -18.71 11.36 12.34
N ASP A 80 -18.16 12.14 13.26
CA ASP A 80 -18.44 12.04 14.70
C ASP A 80 -19.94 12.23 15.01
N ARG A 81 -20.58 13.21 14.37
CA ARG A 81 -22.06 13.36 14.45
C ARG A 81 -22.81 12.17 13.86
N GLY A 82 -22.22 11.46 12.90
CA GLY A 82 -22.75 10.19 12.39
C GLY A 82 -22.69 9.07 13.43
N VAL A 83 -21.59 8.99 14.19
CA VAL A 83 -21.45 8.06 15.32
C VAL A 83 -22.50 8.37 16.37
N GLN A 84 -22.66 9.65 16.74
CA GLN A 84 -23.71 10.08 17.68
C GLN A 84 -25.10 9.60 17.25
N ARG A 85 -25.51 9.82 15.99
CA ARG A 85 -26.83 9.37 15.51
C ARG A 85 -27.04 7.85 15.62
N CYS A 86 -25.98 7.06 15.40
CA CYS A 86 -26.02 5.60 15.55
C CYS A 86 -26.21 5.21 17.01
N LEU A 87 -25.46 5.85 17.92
CA LEU A 87 -25.57 5.62 19.36
C LEU A 87 -26.94 6.04 19.92
N ASP A 88 -27.49 7.16 19.45
CA ASP A 88 -28.80 7.64 19.87
C ASP A 88 -29.91 6.69 19.40
N ALA A 89 -29.85 6.18 18.17
CA ALA A 89 -30.78 5.16 17.69
C ALA A 89 -30.72 3.86 18.52
N LEU A 90 -29.52 3.39 18.91
CA LEU A 90 -29.39 2.24 19.81
C LEU A 90 -30.01 2.49 21.19
N LYS A 91 -29.94 3.73 21.71
CA LYS A 91 -30.56 4.10 22.99
C LYS A 91 -32.08 4.20 22.87
N GLU A 92 -32.58 4.83 21.82
CA GLU A 92 -34.02 4.92 21.50
C GLU A 92 -34.64 3.53 21.41
N ASP A 93 -33.93 2.57 20.82
CA ASP A 93 -34.38 1.19 20.67
C ASP A 93 -34.20 0.34 21.95
N GLY A 94 -33.64 0.91 23.02
CA GLY A 94 -33.38 0.21 24.29
C GLY A 94 -32.25 -0.83 24.23
N LEU A 95 -31.37 -0.77 23.22
CA LEU A 95 -30.34 -1.80 22.95
C LEU A 95 -28.94 -1.42 23.44
N TYR A 96 -28.75 -0.17 23.88
CA TYR A 96 -27.44 0.38 24.19
C TYR A 96 -26.67 -0.39 25.29
N GLU A 97 -27.37 -0.88 26.32
CA GLU A 97 -26.73 -1.64 27.41
C GLU A 97 -26.61 -3.16 27.13
N ASP A 98 -27.18 -3.62 26.02
CA ASP A 98 -27.08 -5.00 25.54
C ASP A 98 -26.18 -5.16 24.30
N THR A 99 -25.49 -4.08 23.89
CA THR A 99 -24.66 -4.06 22.68
C THR A 99 -23.21 -3.72 23.01
N ILE A 100 -22.27 -4.57 22.57
CA ILE A 100 -20.85 -4.21 22.45
C ILE A 100 -20.69 -3.35 21.20
N ILE A 101 -20.14 -2.15 21.36
CA ILE A 101 -19.99 -1.19 20.26
C ILE A 101 -18.51 -1.09 19.90
N ILE A 102 -18.20 -1.32 18.63
CA ILE A 102 -16.85 -1.24 18.09
C ILE A 102 -16.83 -0.09 17.08
N TYR A 103 -15.91 0.85 17.30
CA TYR A 103 -15.59 1.89 16.34
C TYR A 103 -14.17 1.66 15.82
N ASN A 104 -14.02 1.57 14.51
CA ASN A 104 -12.72 1.52 13.85
C ASN A 104 -12.74 2.20 12.49
N SER A 105 -11.55 2.47 11.95
CA SER A 105 -11.36 2.86 10.55
C SER A 105 -10.82 1.68 9.74
N ASP A 106 -10.91 1.72 8.41
CA ASP A 106 -10.36 0.74 7.47
C ASP A 106 -8.89 1.02 7.10
N HIS A 107 -8.43 2.27 7.26
CA HIS A 107 -7.04 2.68 7.06
C HIS A 107 -6.73 4.00 7.79
N GLY A 108 -5.45 4.32 7.94
CA GLY A 108 -5.01 5.58 8.54
C GLY A 108 -5.16 6.77 7.58
N GLY A 109 -5.81 7.84 8.06
CA GLY A 109 -5.88 9.16 7.41
C GLY A 109 -6.44 9.19 5.98
N VAL A 110 -6.46 10.40 5.38
CA VAL A 110 -6.72 10.57 3.93
C VAL A 110 -5.78 11.57 3.25
N MET A 111 -4.95 12.29 4.01
CA MET A 111 -3.98 13.21 3.43
C MET A 111 -2.90 12.40 2.67
N ALA A 112 -2.26 13.00 1.66
CA ALA A 112 -1.22 12.30 0.89
C ALA A 112 -0.18 11.65 1.82
N ARG A 113 0.34 10.48 1.45
CA ARG A 113 1.21 9.61 2.26
C ARG A 113 0.56 8.91 3.47
N SER A 114 -0.74 9.08 3.74
CA SER A 114 -1.49 8.25 4.72
C SER A 114 -2.14 7.02 4.04
N LYS A 115 -3.44 7.09 3.70
CA LYS A 115 -4.17 6.07 2.93
C LYS A 115 -3.35 5.58 1.73
N ARG A 116 -3.25 4.24 1.58
CA ARG A 116 -2.45 3.50 0.57
C ARG A 116 -0.96 3.37 0.88
N PHE A 117 -0.45 3.95 1.96
CA PHE A 117 0.96 3.88 2.35
C PHE A 117 1.12 3.12 3.68
N LEU A 118 2.27 2.50 3.88
CA LEU A 118 2.51 1.62 5.03
C LEU A 118 3.16 2.32 6.23
N TYR A 119 3.32 3.65 6.17
CA TYR A 119 3.80 4.45 7.29
C TYR A 119 2.75 4.51 8.40
N ALA A 120 3.13 4.91 9.63
CA ALA A 120 2.22 4.90 10.77
C ALA A 120 0.95 5.71 10.51
N SER A 121 1.04 6.83 9.79
CA SER A 121 -0.14 7.62 9.40
C SER A 121 -1.13 6.88 8.48
N GLY A 122 -0.71 5.81 7.80
CA GLY A 122 -1.55 4.98 6.92
C GLY A 122 -2.02 3.66 7.53
N VAL A 123 -1.35 3.15 8.57
CA VAL A 123 -1.67 1.84 9.19
C VAL A 123 -2.16 1.94 10.64
N HIS A 124 -1.84 3.01 11.36
CA HIS A 124 -2.31 3.22 12.72
C HIS A 124 -3.75 3.75 12.68
N CYS A 125 -4.71 2.85 12.91
CA CYS A 125 -6.13 3.14 12.84
C CYS A 125 -6.73 3.22 14.26
N PRO A 126 -7.74 4.07 14.49
CA PRO A 126 -8.46 4.05 15.76
C PRO A 126 -9.19 2.71 15.93
N LEU A 127 -9.19 2.21 17.17
CA LEU A 127 -10.04 1.11 17.63
C LEU A 127 -10.57 1.48 19.02
N VAL A 128 -11.88 1.70 19.13
CA VAL A 128 -12.56 1.97 20.39
C VAL A 128 -13.63 0.91 20.60
N ILE A 129 -13.57 0.21 21.73
CA ILE A 129 -14.54 -0.84 22.07
C ILE A 129 -15.26 -0.44 23.35
N ARG A 130 -16.56 -0.13 23.24
CA ARG A 130 -17.43 0.05 24.39
C ARG A 130 -18.07 -1.30 24.73
N ILE A 131 -17.79 -1.77 25.93
CA ILE A 131 -18.42 -2.95 26.50
C ILE A 131 -19.36 -2.49 27.63
N PRO A 132 -20.67 -2.77 27.59
CA PRO A 132 -21.61 -2.45 28.66
C PRO A 132 -21.19 -3.03 30.01
N GLU A 133 -21.65 -2.43 31.12
CA GLU A 133 -21.35 -2.91 32.49
C GLU A 133 -21.82 -4.35 32.72
N LYS A 134 -22.95 -4.72 32.11
CA LYS A 134 -23.48 -6.09 32.10
C LYS A 134 -22.46 -7.12 31.59
N PHE A 135 -21.55 -6.69 30.71
CA PHE A 135 -20.51 -7.52 30.12
C PHE A 135 -19.10 -7.18 30.65
N LYS A 136 -18.97 -6.59 31.85
CA LYS A 136 -17.67 -6.20 32.44
C LYS A 136 -16.62 -7.31 32.52
N HIS A 137 -17.06 -8.57 32.56
CA HIS A 137 -16.18 -9.73 32.54
C HIS A 137 -15.42 -9.89 31.20
N LEU A 138 -15.78 -9.14 30.17
CA LEU A 138 -15.08 -9.06 28.89
C LEU A 138 -14.11 -7.87 28.80
N TYR A 139 -13.99 -7.03 29.84
CA TYR A 139 -13.11 -5.87 29.79
C TYR A 139 -11.66 -6.30 29.58
N PRO A 140 -10.94 -5.68 28.62
CA PRO A 140 -9.51 -5.96 28.39
C PRO A 140 -8.60 -5.24 29.41
N ALA A 141 -9.18 -4.44 30.31
CA ALA A 141 -8.49 -3.66 31.33
C ALA A 141 -9.32 -3.63 32.63
N SER A 142 -8.78 -3.06 33.70
CA SER A 142 -9.44 -3.04 35.02
C SER A 142 -10.73 -2.22 35.06
N SER A 143 -10.89 -1.24 34.16
CA SER A 143 -12.07 -0.38 34.11
C SER A 143 -12.28 0.22 32.71
N ARG A 144 -13.44 0.86 32.51
CA ARG A 144 -13.78 1.59 31.28
C ARG A 144 -12.93 2.87 31.14
N GLY A 145 -12.69 3.27 29.90
CA GLY A 145 -11.96 4.52 29.59
C GLY A 145 -10.44 4.38 29.64
N MET A 146 -9.91 3.16 29.80
CA MET A 146 -8.49 2.87 29.77
C MET A 146 -7.99 2.61 28.35
N THR A 147 -6.72 2.95 28.11
CA THR A 147 -5.97 2.53 26.91
C THR A 147 -5.42 1.11 27.11
N VAL A 148 -5.40 0.33 26.03
CA VAL A 148 -4.81 -1.00 25.98
C VAL A 148 -3.72 -1.01 24.91
N ASP A 149 -2.48 -1.29 25.30
CA ASP A 149 -1.31 -1.17 24.43
C ASP A 149 -1.05 -2.41 23.54
N ARG A 150 -1.93 -3.42 23.63
CA ARG A 150 -1.84 -4.64 22.84
C ARG A 150 -1.84 -4.34 21.34
N LEU A 151 -0.91 -4.96 20.60
CA LEU A 151 -0.97 -4.97 19.14
C LEU A 151 -2.22 -5.69 18.63
N VAL A 152 -3.03 -4.97 17.85
CA VAL A 152 -4.24 -5.48 17.18
C VAL A 152 -4.19 -5.14 15.70
N SER A 153 -4.52 -6.12 14.86
CA SER A 153 -4.60 -6.02 13.40
C SER A 153 -6.01 -6.32 12.91
N PHE A 154 -6.40 -5.83 11.73
CA PHE A 154 -7.72 -6.17 11.17
C PHE A 154 -7.96 -7.67 10.98
N VAL A 155 -6.90 -8.44 10.74
CA VAL A 155 -6.99 -9.91 10.64
C VAL A 155 -7.40 -10.59 11.95
N ASP A 156 -7.21 -9.93 13.09
CA ASP A 156 -7.61 -10.43 14.42
C ASP A 156 -9.12 -10.28 14.67
N MET A 157 -9.76 -9.34 13.98
CA MET A 157 -11.14 -8.93 14.23
C MET A 157 -12.15 -10.06 13.93
N PRO A 158 -12.15 -10.74 12.76
CA PRO A 158 -13.14 -11.78 12.48
C PRO A 158 -13.13 -12.92 13.51
N LYS A 159 -11.95 -13.40 13.92
CA LYS A 159 -11.82 -14.43 14.96
C LYS A 159 -12.36 -13.94 16.30
N THR A 160 -12.02 -12.71 16.67
CA THR A 160 -12.46 -12.12 17.93
C THR A 160 -13.98 -12.00 17.97
N TRP A 161 -14.63 -11.55 16.89
CA TRP A 161 -16.10 -11.45 16.83
C TRP A 161 -16.80 -12.79 16.92
N LEU A 162 -16.29 -13.81 16.22
CA LEU A 162 -16.82 -15.18 16.31
C LEU A 162 -16.64 -15.76 17.72
N SER A 163 -15.48 -15.53 18.34
CA SER A 163 -15.22 -15.96 19.72
C SER A 163 -16.18 -15.32 20.72
N LEU A 164 -16.48 -14.02 20.59
CA LEU A 164 -17.44 -13.32 21.45
C LEU A 164 -18.87 -13.81 21.24
N ALA A 165 -19.23 -14.16 20.00
CA ALA A 165 -20.53 -14.71 19.65
C ALA A 165 -20.69 -16.20 20.02
N GLY A 166 -19.62 -16.88 20.43
CA GLY A 166 -19.62 -18.33 20.67
C GLY A 166 -19.80 -19.15 19.38
N ALA A 167 -19.46 -18.58 18.22
CA ALA A 167 -19.55 -19.24 16.93
C ALA A 167 -18.27 -20.04 16.61
N GLU A 168 -18.40 -21.01 15.71
CA GLU A 168 -17.25 -21.76 15.19
C GLU A 168 -16.28 -20.80 14.48
N ILE A 169 -14.98 -20.94 14.77
CA ILE A 169 -13.92 -20.17 14.11
C ILE A 169 -13.30 -21.04 13.01
N PRO A 170 -13.47 -20.68 11.72
CA PRO A 170 -12.86 -21.43 10.64
C PRO A 170 -11.33 -21.47 10.78
N HIS A 171 -10.73 -22.64 10.59
CA HIS A 171 -9.27 -22.83 10.64
C HIS A 171 -8.51 -22.01 9.60
N THR A 172 -9.20 -21.54 8.55
CA THR A 172 -8.64 -20.68 7.49
C THR A 172 -8.49 -19.21 7.90
N PHE A 173 -9.12 -18.79 9.00
CA PHE A 173 -8.99 -17.41 9.47
C PHE A 173 -7.60 -17.18 10.06
N GLN A 174 -7.01 -16.03 9.71
CA GLN A 174 -5.74 -15.57 10.27
C GLN A 174 -5.99 -14.74 11.54
N GLY A 175 -4.92 -14.24 12.17
CA GLY A 175 -4.99 -13.42 13.37
C GLY A 175 -5.19 -14.20 14.66
N THR A 176 -5.37 -13.45 15.75
CA THR A 176 -5.53 -13.93 17.14
C THR A 176 -6.78 -13.33 17.79
N VAL A 177 -7.44 -14.07 18.67
CA VAL A 177 -8.50 -13.52 19.51
C VAL A 177 -7.89 -12.56 20.52
N PHE A 178 -8.29 -11.29 20.52
CA PHE A 178 -7.70 -10.27 21.41
C PHE A 178 -8.64 -9.78 22.52
N LEU A 179 -9.89 -10.25 22.55
CA LEU A 179 -10.91 -9.81 23.50
C LEU A 179 -11.79 -10.99 23.96
N GLY A 180 -12.08 -11.05 25.26
CA GLY A 180 -12.97 -12.05 25.87
C GLY A 180 -12.25 -13.28 26.42
N LYS A 181 -13.02 -14.31 26.82
CA LYS A 181 -12.50 -15.50 27.53
C LYS A 181 -11.51 -16.34 26.71
N GLY A 182 -11.58 -16.28 25.37
CA GLY A 182 -10.71 -17.01 24.46
C GLY A 182 -9.49 -16.22 24.00
N THR A 183 -9.09 -15.15 24.71
CA THR A 183 -7.95 -14.31 24.31
C THR A 183 -6.68 -15.13 24.15
N GLU A 184 -6.08 -15.03 22.97
CA GLU A 184 -4.82 -15.67 22.60
C GLU A 184 -3.62 -14.76 22.96
N PRO A 185 -2.40 -15.31 23.05
CA PRO A 185 -1.19 -14.52 23.28
C PRO A 185 -1.06 -13.34 22.31
N GLU A 186 -0.54 -12.21 22.79
CA GLU A 186 -0.30 -11.03 21.96
C GLU A 186 0.64 -11.36 20.79
N PRO A 187 0.26 -10.99 19.55
CA PRO A 187 1.16 -11.16 18.42
C PRO A 187 2.40 -10.28 18.62
N ARG A 188 3.59 -10.88 18.49
CA ARG A 188 4.86 -10.14 18.58
C ARG A 188 4.99 -9.05 17.51
N TYR A 189 4.34 -9.24 16.35
CA TYR A 189 4.45 -8.33 15.23
C TYR A 189 3.10 -8.11 14.52
N HIS A 190 2.89 -6.88 14.07
CA HIS A 190 1.91 -6.55 13.02
C HIS A 190 2.61 -6.59 11.65
N VAL A 191 1.92 -7.12 10.64
CA VAL A 191 2.40 -7.17 9.25
C VAL A 191 1.43 -6.38 8.36
N ALA A 192 1.98 -5.52 7.51
CA ALA A 192 1.24 -4.83 6.48
C ALA A 192 1.95 -4.96 5.12
N PHE A 193 1.18 -4.85 4.05
CA PHE A 193 1.74 -4.90 2.70
C PHE A 193 1.00 -3.97 1.76
N ARG A 194 1.72 -3.60 0.69
CA ARG A 194 1.20 -2.80 -0.41
C ARG A 194 1.70 -3.42 -1.71
N GLU A 195 0.80 -3.57 -2.67
CA GLU A 195 1.14 -3.88 -4.06
C GLU A 195 0.66 -2.74 -4.96
N ARG A 196 -0.32 -2.98 -5.83
CA ARG A 196 -0.87 -1.95 -6.69
C ARG A 196 -1.85 -1.03 -5.96
N ALA A 197 -1.77 0.27 -6.25
CA ALA A 197 -2.81 1.25 -5.94
C ALA A 197 -3.34 1.81 -7.26
N ASP A 198 -4.61 1.57 -7.56
CA ASP A 198 -5.24 1.93 -8.84
C ASP A 198 -4.40 1.44 -10.04
N GLU A 199 -3.93 2.32 -10.92
CA GLU A 199 -3.07 1.99 -12.06
C GLU A 199 -1.56 1.93 -11.73
N ARG A 200 -1.16 2.24 -10.50
CA ARG A 200 0.24 2.41 -10.09
C ARG A 200 0.76 1.18 -9.36
N LEU A 201 1.76 0.54 -9.97
CA LEU A 201 2.46 -0.60 -9.40
C LEU A 201 3.33 -0.15 -8.23
N ASP A 202 3.28 -0.89 -7.12
CA ASP A 202 4.20 -0.78 -6.00
C ASP A 202 4.42 -2.20 -5.44
N HIS A 203 5.43 -2.37 -4.60
CA HIS A 203 5.63 -3.61 -3.87
C HIS A 203 6.41 -3.32 -2.58
N VAL A 204 5.69 -3.34 -1.46
CA VAL A 204 6.22 -3.01 -0.14
C VAL A 204 5.72 -4.02 0.87
N ARG A 205 6.59 -4.40 1.80
CA ARG A 205 6.22 -5.15 3.00
C ARG A 205 6.67 -4.34 4.22
N MET A 206 5.88 -4.36 5.27
CA MET A 206 6.19 -3.76 6.55
C MET A 206 5.92 -4.79 7.65
N ILE A 207 6.84 -4.88 8.61
CA ILE A 207 6.63 -5.56 9.88
C ILE A 207 6.95 -4.59 11.01
N ARG A 208 6.14 -4.55 12.06
CA ARG A 208 6.39 -3.72 13.23
C ARG A 208 6.13 -4.45 14.54
N ASP A 209 6.88 -4.11 15.58
CA ASP A 209 6.53 -4.44 16.96
C ASP A 209 5.78 -3.26 17.62
N ALA A 210 5.71 -3.23 18.95
CA ALA A 210 5.04 -2.17 19.69
C ALA A 210 5.62 -0.78 19.42
N ARG A 211 6.88 -0.67 18.98
CA ARG A 211 7.59 0.61 18.79
C ARG A 211 8.20 0.76 17.40
N TYR A 212 8.94 -0.24 16.93
CA TYR A 212 9.73 -0.13 15.72
C TYR A 212 9.01 -0.70 14.50
N ALA A 213 9.20 -0.07 13.34
CA ALA A 213 8.73 -0.57 12.04
C ALA A 213 9.90 -0.76 11.07
N TYR A 214 9.92 -1.91 10.42
CA TYR A 214 10.86 -2.25 9.35
C TYR A 214 10.09 -2.36 8.03
N HIS A 215 10.56 -1.68 7.00
CA HIS A 215 9.98 -1.67 5.67
C HIS A 215 10.98 -2.23 4.66
N LYS A 216 10.47 -3.03 3.73
CA LYS A 216 11.24 -3.51 2.58
C LYS A 216 10.52 -3.11 1.29
N ASN A 217 11.22 -2.34 0.46
CA ASN A 217 10.76 -1.83 -0.82
C ASN A 217 11.32 -2.69 -1.95
N TYR A 218 10.46 -3.49 -2.57
CA TYR A 218 10.81 -4.40 -3.66
C TYR A 218 10.81 -3.74 -5.04
N MET A 219 10.30 -2.50 -5.14
CA MET A 219 10.37 -1.66 -6.35
C MET A 219 11.02 -0.31 -6.04
N PRO A 220 12.25 -0.26 -5.51
CA PRO A 220 12.80 0.99 -5.00
C PRO A 220 13.30 1.92 -6.14
N PHE A 221 13.21 1.46 -7.38
CA PHE A 221 13.37 2.28 -8.60
C PHE A 221 12.13 3.15 -8.89
N ALA A 222 10.96 2.86 -8.31
CA ALA A 222 9.75 3.66 -8.44
C ALA A 222 9.73 4.81 -7.41
N PRO A 223 9.11 5.96 -7.72
CA PRO A 223 9.02 7.09 -6.78
C PRO A 223 8.22 6.73 -5.54
N ALA A 224 8.56 7.30 -4.38
CA ALA A 224 7.96 6.92 -3.11
C ALA A 224 6.43 7.11 -3.08
N GLY A 225 5.98 8.21 -3.67
CA GLY A 225 4.61 8.61 -3.90
C GLY A 225 4.29 8.60 -5.38
N HIS A 226 3.40 7.70 -5.78
CA HIS A 226 2.91 7.63 -7.15
C HIS A 226 1.80 8.65 -7.38
N HIS A 227 1.80 9.31 -8.55
CA HIS A 227 0.66 10.12 -8.94
C HIS A 227 -0.56 9.22 -9.20
N LEU A 228 -1.52 9.28 -8.28
CA LEU A 228 -2.81 8.62 -8.34
C LEU A 228 -3.87 9.66 -8.64
N ALA A 229 -4.53 9.54 -9.78
CA ALA A 229 -5.47 10.57 -10.26
C ALA A 229 -6.58 10.91 -9.26
N TYR A 230 -7.00 9.96 -8.42
CA TYR A 230 -7.97 10.21 -7.36
C TYR A 230 -7.39 11.03 -6.21
N LEU A 231 -6.21 10.67 -5.69
CA LEU A 231 -5.52 11.38 -4.60
C LEU A 231 -5.14 12.82 -4.98
N TRP A 232 -4.88 13.06 -6.27
CA TRP A 232 -4.58 14.40 -6.80
C TRP A 232 -5.81 15.31 -6.96
N LYS A 233 -7.03 14.82 -6.68
CA LYS A 233 -8.21 15.68 -6.60
C LYS A 233 -8.26 16.52 -5.32
N ALA A 234 -7.43 16.20 -4.32
CA ALA A 234 -7.18 17.05 -3.17
C ALA A 234 -6.22 18.19 -3.57
N PRO A 235 -6.61 19.48 -3.41
CA PRO A 235 -5.73 20.60 -3.74
C PRO A 235 -4.38 20.57 -3.01
N ALA A 236 -4.33 20.05 -1.78
CA ALA A 236 -3.08 19.86 -1.05
C ALA A 236 -2.05 19.02 -1.82
N THR A 237 -2.46 17.90 -2.42
CA THR A 237 -1.55 17.01 -3.13
C THR A 237 -1.00 17.67 -4.39
N ALA A 238 -1.86 18.35 -5.16
CA ALA A 238 -1.44 19.08 -6.37
C ALA A 238 -0.47 20.23 -6.03
N ALA A 239 -0.76 20.97 -4.96
CA ALA A 239 0.11 22.05 -4.48
C ALA A 239 1.47 21.52 -3.99
N TRP A 240 1.50 20.39 -3.31
CA TRP A 240 2.74 19.74 -2.88
C TRP A 240 3.60 19.33 -4.08
N GLU A 241 2.99 18.72 -5.10
CA GLU A 241 3.69 18.38 -6.35
C GLU A 241 4.23 19.63 -7.05
N GLN A 242 3.43 20.69 -7.18
CA GLN A 242 3.88 21.95 -7.79
C GLN A 242 5.06 22.55 -7.02
N HIS A 243 5.00 22.53 -5.70
CA HIS A 243 6.08 23.02 -4.83
C HIS A 243 7.37 22.21 -5.02
N HIS A 244 7.25 20.89 -5.19
CA HIS A 244 8.38 20.01 -5.53
C HIS A 244 8.98 20.33 -6.89
N ARG A 245 8.14 20.45 -7.94
CA ARG A 245 8.59 20.77 -9.30
C ARG A 245 9.25 22.14 -9.40
N ALA A 246 8.87 23.08 -8.54
CA ALA A 246 9.52 24.39 -8.40
C ALA A 246 10.86 24.35 -7.64
N GLY A 247 11.33 23.17 -7.22
CA GLY A 247 12.59 23.01 -6.49
C GLY A 247 12.55 23.49 -5.03
N LYS A 248 11.36 23.67 -4.44
CA LYS A 248 11.20 24.29 -3.12
C LYS A 248 11.07 23.30 -1.95
N THR A 249 10.98 22.00 -2.23
CA THR A 249 10.96 20.96 -1.18
C THR A 249 12.35 20.68 -0.62
N ASP A 250 12.42 20.41 0.68
CA ASP A 250 13.60 19.90 1.37
C ASP A 250 13.79 18.36 1.22
N SER A 251 14.69 17.77 2.00
CA SER A 251 14.97 16.32 2.01
C SER A 251 13.82 15.46 2.59
N VAL A 252 12.89 16.06 3.34
CA VAL A 252 11.77 15.37 3.96
C VAL A 252 10.55 15.46 3.05
N THR A 253 10.10 16.68 2.76
CA THR A 253 8.96 17.00 1.91
C THR A 253 9.18 16.61 0.44
N GLY A 254 10.44 16.55 -0.01
CA GLY A 254 10.78 16.13 -1.38
C GLY A 254 10.88 14.61 -1.54
N ARG A 255 11.01 13.84 -0.45
CA ARG A 255 11.21 12.39 -0.49
C ARG A 255 10.07 11.67 -1.20
N PHE A 256 8.85 12.17 -1.04
CA PHE A 256 7.65 11.59 -1.65
C PHE A 256 7.72 11.50 -3.18
N PHE A 257 8.46 12.37 -3.85
CA PHE A 257 8.51 12.40 -5.32
C PHE A 257 9.76 11.73 -5.91
N ARG A 258 10.64 11.17 -5.07
CA ARG A 258 11.91 10.55 -5.47
C ARG A 258 11.85 9.02 -5.34
N PRO A 259 12.68 8.26 -6.08
CA PRO A 259 12.80 6.82 -5.89
C PRO A 259 13.07 6.42 -4.42
N ARG A 260 12.55 5.27 -4.00
CA ARG A 260 12.76 4.79 -2.61
C ARG A 260 14.16 4.20 -2.40
N VAL A 261 14.54 4.12 -1.14
CA VAL A 261 15.61 3.21 -0.70
C VAL A 261 15.07 1.78 -0.62
N SER A 262 15.94 0.77 -0.65
CA SER A 262 15.52 -0.64 -0.59
C SER A 262 14.91 -1.01 0.76
N GLU A 263 15.39 -0.43 1.85
CA GLU A 263 15.00 -0.77 3.22
C GLU A 263 14.85 0.51 4.05
N GLU A 264 13.87 0.53 4.96
CA GLU A 264 13.65 1.63 5.88
C GLU A 264 13.38 1.09 7.29
N PHE A 265 13.82 1.81 8.31
CA PHE A 265 13.61 1.46 9.71
C PHE A 265 13.22 2.70 10.50
N TYR A 266 12.16 2.61 11.29
CA TYR A 266 11.57 3.74 12.01
C TYR A 266 11.28 3.41 13.48
N ASP A 267 11.48 4.39 14.35
CA ASP A 267 11.01 4.39 15.74
C ASP A 267 9.69 5.16 15.81
N ASN A 268 8.56 4.46 15.80
CA ASN A 268 7.25 5.10 15.67
C ASN A 268 6.81 5.85 16.93
N ASP A 269 7.46 5.62 18.08
CA ASP A 269 7.14 6.33 19.32
C ASP A 269 7.66 7.77 19.28
N HIS A 270 8.84 7.98 18.67
CA HIS A 270 9.49 9.29 18.56
C HIS A 270 9.30 9.93 17.18
N ASP A 271 8.97 9.15 16.16
CA ASP A 271 8.78 9.58 14.78
C ASP A 271 7.55 8.91 14.15
N PHE A 272 6.36 9.31 14.60
CA PHE A 272 5.09 8.84 14.05
C PHE A 272 4.98 9.11 12.54
N ASP A 273 5.55 10.21 12.07
CA ASP A 273 5.49 10.59 10.67
C ASP A 273 6.46 9.79 9.78
N ASN A 274 7.34 8.99 10.37
CA ASN A 274 8.35 8.20 9.66
C ASN A 274 9.21 9.03 8.70
N VAL A 275 9.71 10.17 9.18
CA VAL A 275 10.58 11.06 8.39
C VAL A 275 12.07 10.79 8.63
N ARG A 276 12.45 10.15 9.74
CA ARG A 276 13.83 9.80 10.08
C ARG A 276 14.07 8.31 9.86
N ASN A 277 14.58 7.97 8.67
CA ASN A 277 14.99 6.59 8.39
C ASN A 277 16.27 6.27 9.17
N LEU A 278 16.21 5.26 10.03
CA LEU A 278 17.27 4.80 10.92
C LEU A 278 17.97 3.53 10.41
N ILE A 279 17.76 3.14 9.14
CA ILE A 279 18.27 1.89 8.58
C ILE A 279 19.79 1.75 8.65
N ASP A 280 20.53 2.86 8.55
CA ASP A 280 22.00 2.88 8.58
C ASP A 280 22.59 3.17 9.98
N THR A 281 21.73 3.37 10.99
CA THR A 281 22.15 3.74 12.34
C THR A 281 22.77 2.53 13.06
N PRO A 282 24.05 2.59 13.50
CA PRO A 282 24.75 1.43 14.09
C PRO A 282 24.04 0.82 15.30
N GLU A 283 23.45 1.66 16.16
CA GLU A 283 22.78 1.24 17.41
C GLU A 283 21.53 0.39 17.16
N HIS A 284 20.96 0.46 15.96
CA HIS A 284 19.73 -0.25 15.60
C HIS A 284 19.97 -1.53 14.77
N GLN A 285 21.20 -1.82 14.33
CA GLN A 285 21.47 -2.93 13.41
C GLN A 285 21.02 -4.29 13.95
N ALA A 286 21.23 -4.56 15.24
CA ALA A 286 20.77 -5.80 15.87
C ALA A 286 19.24 -5.94 15.84
N ARG A 287 18.50 -4.84 16.04
CA ARG A 287 17.03 -4.83 15.98
C ARG A 287 16.54 -4.98 14.54
N ILE A 288 17.18 -4.28 13.60
CA ILE A 288 16.88 -4.38 12.17
C ILE A 288 17.02 -5.82 11.70
N GLU A 289 18.11 -6.51 12.07
CA GLU A 289 18.32 -7.92 11.69
C GLU A 289 17.23 -8.85 12.25
N ILE A 290 16.84 -8.68 13.52
CA ILE A 290 15.72 -9.42 14.11
C ILE A 290 14.42 -9.23 13.31
N MET A 291 14.15 -8.00 12.85
CA MET A 291 12.94 -7.68 12.11
C MET A 291 13.00 -8.12 10.65
N LYS A 292 14.17 -8.09 10.00
CA LYS A 292 14.41 -8.68 8.68
C LYS A 292 14.09 -10.17 8.69
N GLN A 293 14.62 -10.90 9.66
CA GLN A 293 14.34 -12.33 9.83
C GLN A 293 12.87 -12.59 10.16
N ALA A 294 12.24 -11.73 10.96
CA ALA A 294 10.81 -11.84 11.28
C ALA A 294 9.93 -11.63 10.03
N LEU A 295 10.24 -10.63 9.21
CA LEU A 295 9.56 -10.41 7.94
C LEU A 295 9.71 -11.62 7.03
N ARG A 296 10.95 -12.12 6.84
CA ARG A 296 11.23 -13.27 5.98
C ARG A 296 10.46 -14.52 6.43
N ARG A 297 10.44 -14.82 7.73
CA ARG A 297 9.64 -15.93 8.29
C ARG A 297 8.15 -15.75 7.98
N LYS A 298 7.61 -14.54 8.13
CA LYS A 298 6.20 -14.27 7.82
C LYS A 298 5.89 -14.38 6.33
N GLN A 299 6.80 -13.96 5.45
CA GLN A 299 6.62 -14.13 4.01
C GLN A 299 6.56 -15.62 3.64
N LEU A 300 7.44 -16.45 4.21
CA LEU A 300 7.44 -17.91 4.01
C LEU A 300 6.19 -18.58 4.59
N GLU A 301 5.81 -18.24 5.83
CA GLU A 301 4.61 -18.77 6.52
C GLU A 301 3.32 -18.46 5.74
N LEU A 302 3.22 -17.26 5.18
CA LEU A 302 2.03 -16.76 4.50
C LEU A 302 2.03 -17.02 3.00
N TYR A 303 3.08 -17.67 2.46
CA TYR A 303 3.26 -17.94 1.03
C TYR A 303 3.14 -16.65 0.20
N ASP A 304 3.96 -15.64 0.54
CA ASP A 304 3.92 -14.32 -0.08
C ASP A 304 3.99 -14.40 -1.61
N SER A 305 2.91 -14.02 -2.29
CA SER A 305 2.85 -14.06 -3.75
C SER A 305 3.63 -12.92 -4.42
N GLY A 306 3.93 -11.84 -3.70
CA GLY A 306 4.35 -10.57 -4.32
C GLY A 306 5.72 -10.58 -5.00
N LEU A 307 6.53 -11.64 -4.83
CA LEU A 307 7.90 -11.68 -5.36
C LEU A 307 7.97 -11.78 -6.89
N LEU A 308 6.82 -11.87 -7.58
CA LEU A 308 6.72 -11.75 -9.02
C LEU A 308 5.74 -10.62 -9.41
N PRO A 309 5.97 -9.92 -10.54
CA PRO A 309 4.97 -9.00 -11.10
C PRO A 309 3.59 -9.65 -11.28
N GLU A 310 2.51 -8.87 -11.16
CA GLU A 310 1.10 -9.33 -11.24
C GLU A 310 0.85 -10.24 -12.45
N LYS A 311 1.31 -9.84 -13.64
CA LYS A 311 1.09 -10.60 -14.87
C LYS A 311 1.94 -11.86 -15.00
N MET A 312 3.08 -11.94 -14.32
CA MET A 312 3.83 -13.20 -14.18
C MET A 312 3.06 -14.20 -13.32
N ARG A 313 2.50 -13.75 -12.20
CA ARG A 313 1.68 -14.60 -11.32
C ARG A 313 0.45 -15.13 -12.04
N ASP A 314 -0.28 -14.23 -12.73
CA ASP A 314 -1.47 -14.58 -13.48
C ASP A 314 -1.19 -15.66 -14.53
N ARG A 315 -0.15 -15.46 -15.37
CA ARG A 315 0.18 -16.42 -16.44
C ARG A 315 0.67 -17.74 -15.88
N ARG A 316 1.49 -17.72 -14.81
CA ARG A 316 2.00 -18.92 -14.18
C ARG A 316 0.88 -19.75 -13.57
N ALA A 317 -0.03 -19.11 -12.82
CA ALA A 317 -1.20 -19.79 -12.26
C ALA A 317 -2.08 -20.41 -13.37
N ALA A 318 -2.33 -19.65 -14.46
CA ALA A 318 -3.12 -20.11 -15.60
C ALA A 318 -2.47 -21.30 -16.34
N GLN A 319 -1.15 -21.27 -16.58
CA GLN A 319 -0.40 -22.35 -17.25
C GLN A 319 -0.48 -23.69 -16.48
N HIS A 320 -0.64 -23.63 -15.16
CA HIS A 320 -0.77 -24.80 -14.29
C HIS A 320 -2.22 -25.13 -13.91
N ASN A 321 -3.21 -24.39 -14.41
CA ASN A 321 -4.62 -24.53 -14.05
C ASN A 321 -4.86 -24.46 -12.52
N LEU A 322 -4.16 -23.51 -11.86
CA LEU A 322 -4.24 -23.28 -10.42
C LEU A 322 -4.79 -21.87 -10.15
N THR A 323 -5.40 -21.68 -8.98
CA THR A 323 -5.54 -20.35 -8.40
C THR A 323 -4.16 -19.82 -7.95
N ILE A 324 -4.01 -18.50 -7.79
CA ILE A 324 -2.79 -17.92 -7.21
C ILE A 324 -2.53 -18.49 -5.81
N TYR A 325 -3.58 -18.73 -5.02
CA TYR A 325 -3.49 -19.29 -3.67
C TYR A 325 -2.83 -20.68 -3.65
N GLU A 326 -3.19 -21.54 -4.60
CA GLU A 326 -2.61 -22.88 -4.77
C GLU A 326 -1.20 -22.80 -5.35
N MET A 327 -0.99 -21.97 -6.38
CA MET A 327 0.29 -21.81 -7.06
C MET A 327 1.42 -21.45 -6.08
N VAL A 328 1.20 -20.49 -5.17
CA VAL A 328 2.24 -20.05 -4.22
C VAL A 328 2.57 -21.07 -3.12
N ARG A 329 1.74 -22.11 -2.96
CA ARG A 329 1.95 -23.21 -2.01
C ARG A 329 2.68 -24.40 -2.64
N ASP A 330 2.81 -24.43 -3.96
CA ASP A 330 3.63 -25.42 -4.66
C ASP A 330 5.05 -24.89 -4.86
N LYS A 331 6.01 -25.43 -4.09
CA LYS A 331 7.43 -25.03 -4.14
C LYS A 331 8.11 -25.30 -5.49
N LYS A 332 7.56 -26.19 -6.33
CA LYS A 332 8.11 -26.47 -7.67
C LYS A 332 7.70 -25.40 -8.66
N ILE A 333 6.49 -24.86 -8.52
CA ILE A 333 5.92 -23.85 -9.41
C ILE A 333 6.32 -22.44 -8.94
N TYR A 334 6.32 -22.22 -7.62
CA TYR A 334 6.65 -20.94 -7.00
C TYR A 334 7.67 -21.16 -5.86
N PRO A 335 8.97 -21.27 -6.18
CA PRO A 335 10.04 -21.40 -5.18
C PRO A 335 10.28 -20.08 -4.43
N LEU A 336 9.37 -19.75 -3.50
CA LEU A 336 9.36 -18.47 -2.77
C LEU A 336 10.69 -18.17 -2.08
N GLU A 337 11.32 -19.15 -1.44
CA GLU A 337 12.59 -18.94 -0.75
C GLU A 337 13.70 -18.48 -1.71
N THR A 338 13.78 -19.10 -2.88
CA THR A 338 14.72 -18.71 -3.95
C THR A 338 14.45 -17.28 -4.44
N TYR A 339 13.18 -16.89 -4.56
CA TYR A 339 12.83 -15.52 -4.94
C TYR A 339 13.15 -14.50 -3.87
N LEU A 340 13.00 -14.86 -2.59
CA LEU A 340 13.40 -14.01 -1.48
C LEU A 340 14.93 -13.79 -1.50
N ASP A 341 15.71 -14.84 -1.75
CA ASP A 341 17.17 -14.74 -1.88
C ASP A 341 17.60 -13.88 -3.06
N ALA A 342 17.00 -14.09 -4.23
CA ALA A 342 17.28 -13.28 -5.41
C ALA A 342 16.90 -11.81 -5.21
N ALA A 343 15.76 -11.56 -4.55
CA ALA A 343 15.32 -10.22 -4.20
C ALA A 343 16.25 -9.55 -3.18
N ASP A 344 16.66 -10.26 -2.13
CA ASP A 344 17.62 -9.78 -1.15
C ASP A 344 18.93 -9.36 -1.85
N LEU A 345 19.48 -10.22 -2.71
CA LEU A 345 20.70 -9.94 -3.46
C LEU A 345 20.57 -8.70 -4.36
N ALA A 346 19.46 -8.57 -5.09
CA ALA A 346 19.18 -7.44 -5.96
C ALA A 346 19.05 -6.11 -5.18
N LEU A 347 18.39 -6.16 -4.02
CA LEU A 347 18.09 -4.98 -3.20
C LEU A 347 19.30 -4.45 -2.42
N LEU A 348 20.39 -5.21 -2.29
CA LEU A 348 21.67 -4.76 -1.71
C LEU A 348 22.35 -3.66 -2.54
N ARG A 349 22.05 -3.56 -3.85
CA ARG A 349 22.66 -2.59 -4.77
C ARG A 349 24.20 -2.60 -4.76
N ASN A 350 24.79 -3.78 -4.62
CA ASN A 350 26.23 -3.95 -4.56
C ASN A 350 26.75 -4.42 -5.92
N ALA A 351 27.61 -3.61 -6.57
CA ALA A 351 28.15 -3.92 -7.89
C ALA A 351 28.98 -5.21 -7.95
N LYS A 352 29.47 -5.70 -6.79
CA LYS A 352 30.14 -7.02 -6.70
C LYS A 352 29.23 -8.20 -7.10
N ASN A 353 27.91 -8.00 -7.10
CA ASN A 353 26.93 -9.01 -7.47
C ASN A 353 26.58 -8.98 -8.97
N LEU A 354 27.19 -8.10 -9.76
CA LEU A 354 26.85 -7.93 -11.19
C LEU A 354 26.98 -9.24 -11.97
N ASP A 355 28.07 -9.98 -11.78
CA ASP A 355 28.30 -11.25 -12.49
C ASP A 355 27.21 -12.28 -12.19
N THR A 356 26.77 -12.36 -10.93
CA THR A 356 25.66 -13.23 -10.51
C THR A 356 24.36 -12.85 -11.20
N PHE A 357 24.08 -11.55 -11.35
CA PHE A 357 22.89 -11.12 -12.09
C PHE A 357 23.01 -11.43 -13.59
N VAL A 358 24.17 -11.20 -14.20
CA VAL A 358 24.41 -11.51 -15.63
C VAL A 358 24.22 -12.99 -15.92
N GLU A 359 24.72 -13.87 -15.05
CA GLU A 359 24.50 -15.32 -15.14
C GLU A 359 23.01 -15.68 -15.00
N SER A 360 22.35 -15.12 -13.98
CA SER A 360 20.94 -15.37 -13.67
C SER A 360 19.98 -14.90 -14.76
N MET A 361 20.38 -13.97 -15.64
CA MET A 361 19.59 -13.58 -16.82
C MET A 361 19.39 -14.72 -17.83
N SER A 362 20.15 -15.82 -17.74
CA SER A 362 19.96 -17.02 -18.57
C SER A 362 19.17 -18.13 -17.86
N HIS A 363 18.65 -17.86 -16.67
CA HIS A 363 17.91 -18.86 -15.88
C HIS A 363 16.57 -19.23 -16.56
N SER A 364 16.17 -20.50 -16.47
CA SER A 364 14.94 -21.01 -17.10
C SER A 364 13.67 -20.39 -16.49
N ASP A 365 13.65 -20.23 -15.17
CA ASP A 365 12.58 -19.53 -14.46
C ASP A 365 12.65 -17.99 -14.67
N GLU A 366 11.59 -17.42 -15.24
CA GLU A 366 11.43 -15.98 -15.46
C GLU A 366 11.49 -15.12 -14.19
N GLY A 367 11.16 -15.68 -13.02
CA GLY A 367 11.25 -15.01 -11.73
C GLY A 367 12.69 -14.76 -11.29
N MET A 368 13.61 -15.68 -11.62
CA MET A 368 15.04 -15.46 -11.40
C MET A 368 15.58 -14.39 -12.36
N ARG A 369 15.15 -14.42 -13.62
CA ARG A 369 15.50 -13.35 -14.59
C ARG A 369 14.92 -12.00 -14.17
N TRP A 370 13.72 -11.96 -13.60
CA TRP A 370 13.11 -10.76 -13.04
C TRP A 370 13.96 -10.12 -11.94
N TRP A 371 14.39 -10.90 -10.95
CA TRP A 371 15.23 -10.36 -9.87
C TRP A 371 16.64 -10.00 -10.35
N ALA A 372 17.18 -10.75 -11.30
CA ALA A 372 18.45 -10.40 -11.96
C ALA A 372 18.37 -9.04 -12.68
N ILE A 373 17.32 -8.81 -13.49
CA ILE A 373 17.18 -7.54 -14.22
C ILE A 373 16.90 -6.36 -13.27
N VAL A 374 16.17 -6.59 -12.17
CA VAL A 374 16.00 -5.59 -11.11
C VAL A 374 17.36 -5.26 -10.47
N GLY A 375 18.17 -6.26 -10.15
CA GLY A 375 19.54 -6.07 -9.63
C GLY A 375 20.40 -5.23 -10.57
N ILE A 376 20.47 -5.61 -11.85
CA ILE A 376 21.20 -4.87 -12.88
C ILE A 376 20.70 -3.41 -12.99
N HIS A 377 19.37 -3.21 -12.98
CA HIS A 377 18.77 -1.88 -13.06
C HIS A 377 19.19 -0.96 -11.90
N LEU A 378 19.25 -1.52 -10.68
CA LEU A 378 19.55 -0.77 -9.46
C LEU A 378 21.03 -0.38 -9.35
N LEU A 379 21.93 -1.07 -10.04
CA LEU A 379 23.37 -0.72 -10.11
C LEU A 379 23.63 0.54 -10.98
N GLY A 380 22.66 1.00 -11.76
CA GLY A 380 22.81 2.21 -12.57
C GLY A 380 24.02 2.12 -13.51
N ASN A 381 24.94 3.09 -13.45
CA ASN A 381 26.11 3.14 -14.34
C ASN A 381 27.10 1.99 -14.10
N GLU A 382 27.12 1.40 -12.90
CA GLU A 382 27.97 0.25 -12.59
C GLU A 382 27.55 -1.02 -13.36
N ALA A 383 26.32 -1.06 -13.90
CA ALA A 383 25.84 -2.13 -14.78
C ALA A 383 26.30 -2.01 -16.25
N THR A 384 27.18 -1.07 -16.59
CA THR A 384 27.74 -0.92 -17.94
C THR A 384 28.28 -2.24 -18.54
N PRO A 385 29.00 -3.11 -17.79
CA PRO A 385 29.44 -4.41 -18.31
C PRO A 385 28.31 -5.34 -18.75
N ALA A 386 27.09 -5.15 -18.22
CA ALA A 386 25.91 -5.96 -18.55
C ALA A 386 25.17 -5.49 -19.82
N ILE A 387 25.65 -4.48 -20.56
CA ILE A 387 24.97 -3.99 -21.79
C ILE A 387 24.65 -5.13 -22.77
N ARG A 388 25.58 -6.07 -22.99
CA ARG A 388 25.34 -7.18 -23.94
C ARG A 388 24.21 -8.11 -23.49
N VAL A 389 24.12 -8.41 -22.19
CA VAL A 389 23.03 -9.26 -21.67
C VAL A 389 21.70 -8.50 -21.67
N LEU A 390 21.72 -7.20 -21.39
CA LEU A 390 20.56 -6.33 -21.46
C LEU A 390 20.02 -6.23 -22.90
N GLU A 391 20.89 -6.11 -23.91
CA GLU A 391 20.48 -6.10 -25.32
C GLU A 391 19.80 -7.42 -25.73
N ARG A 392 20.32 -8.57 -25.25
CA ARG A 392 19.67 -9.87 -25.46
C ARG A 392 18.31 -9.95 -24.76
N ALA A 393 18.21 -9.40 -23.55
CA ALA A 393 16.98 -9.41 -22.76
C ALA A 393 15.84 -8.57 -23.37
N LEU A 394 16.11 -7.74 -24.40
CA LEU A 394 15.05 -7.09 -25.18
C LEU A 394 14.17 -8.09 -25.95
N GLU A 395 14.63 -9.33 -26.12
CA GLU A 395 13.94 -10.44 -26.79
C GLU A 395 13.43 -11.51 -25.80
N ASP A 396 13.48 -11.26 -24.49
CA ASP A 396 13.01 -12.22 -23.46
C ASP A 396 11.52 -12.54 -23.61
N GLU A 397 11.11 -13.80 -23.42
CA GLU A 397 9.69 -14.18 -23.46
C GLU A 397 8.82 -13.39 -22.45
N SER A 398 9.42 -12.97 -21.33
CA SER A 398 8.77 -12.08 -20.35
C SER A 398 8.81 -10.62 -20.81
N HIS A 399 7.63 -10.06 -21.04
CA HIS A 399 7.48 -8.64 -21.36
C HIS A 399 7.92 -7.71 -20.22
N GLU A 400 7.83 -8.15 -18.96
CA GLU A 400 8.32 -7.41 -17.80
C GLU A 400 9.85 -7.32 -17.80
N VAL A 401 10.54 -8.43 -18.11
CA VAL A 401 12.00 -8.46 -18.27
C VAL A 401 12.44 -7.56 -19.42
N ARG A 402 11.76 -7.66 -20.59
CA ARG A 402 12.01 -6.77 -21.74
C ARG A 402 11.84 -5.29 -21.38
N THR A 403 10.78 -4.95 -20.65
CA THR A 403 10.49 -3.58 -20.22
C THR A 403 11.61 -3.03 -19.31
N MET A 404 12.04 -3.82 -18.32
CA MET A 404 13.12 -3.42 -17.40
C MET A 404 14.48 -3.38 -18.09
N ALA A 405 14.75 -4.27 -19.04
CA ALA A 405 15.97 -4.26 -19.85
C ALA A 405 16.07 -3.00 -20.71
N ALA A 406 14.99 -2.64 -21.39
CA ALA A 406 14.94 -1.41 -22.17
C ALA A 406 15.14 -0.16 -21.30
N TRP A 407 14.49 -0.08 -20.13
CA TRP A 407 14.71 1.04 -19.21
C TRP A 407 16.17 1.11 -18.73
N SER A 408 16.78 -0.03 -18.39
CA SER A 408 18.17 -0.10 -17.95
C SER A 408 19.14 0.35 -19.04
N LEU A 409 18.93 -0.08 -20.29
CA LEU A 409 19.72 0.36 -21.45
C LEU A 409 19.60 1.87 -21.70
N VAL A 410 18.40 2.45 -21.58
CA VAL A 410 18.21 3.91 -21.68
C VAL A 410 19.02 4.64 -20.61
N LYS A 411 19.01 4.17 -19.35
CA LYS A 411 19.84 4.76 -18.27
C LYS A 411 21.34 4.67 -18.57
N LEU A 412 21.77 3.62 -19.26
CA LEU A 412 23.16 3.41 -19.71
C LEU A 412 23.50 4.11 -21.04
N GLY A 413 22.61 4.97 -21.55
CA GLY A 413 22.82 5.71 -22.79
C GLY A 413 22.73 4.86 -24.07
N ARG A 414 22.13 3.66 -24.02
CA ARG A 414 21.88 2.79 -25.18
C ARG A 414 20.40 2.86 -25.57
N THR A 415 20.04 3.88 -26.33
CA THR A 415 18.63 4.25 -26.55
C THR A 415 17.97 3.59 -27.76
N SER A 416 18.67 3.39 -28.88
CA SER A 416 18.03 2.99 -30.15
C SER A 416 17.22 1.68 -30.05
N LYS A 417 17.86 0.55 -29.72
CA LYS A 417 17.16 -0.75 -29.57
C LYS A 417 16.17 -0.76 -28.41
N ALA A 418 16.52 -0.07 -27.32
CA ALA A 418 15.69 -0.01 -26.12
C ALA A 418 14.35 0.71 -26.37
N VAL A 419 14.38 1.86 -27.03
CA VAL A 419 13.17 2.62 -27.40
C VAL A 419 12.33 1.83 -28.39
N ALA A 420 12.93 1.17 -29.38
CA ALA A 420 12.21 0.30 -30.31
C ALA A 420 11.48 -0.85 -29.59
N CYS A 421 12.11 -1.46 -28.58
CA CYS A 421 11.46 -2.48 -27.76
C CYS A 421 10.28 -1.92 -26.94
N LEU A 422 10.44 -0.74 -26.31
CA LEU A 422 9.35 -0.11 -25.56
C LEU A 422 8.19 0.30 -26.47
N GLU A 423 8.51 0.75 -27.70
CA GLU A 423 7.52 1.07 -28.71
C GLU A 423 6.72 -0.15 -29.12
N GLU A 424 7.38 -1.26 -29.46
CA GLU A 424 6.72 -2.53 -29.77
C GLU A 424 5.78 -2.96 -28.64
N LEU A 425 6.27 -2.96 -27.39
CA LEU A 425 5.48 -3.33 -26.21
C LEU A 425 4.29 -2.38 -25.96
N LEU A 426 4.41 -1.10 -26.34
CA LEU A 426 3.36 -0.10 -26.15
C LEU A 426 2.23 -0.22 -27.18
N PHE A 427 2.57 -0.52 -28.45
CA PHE A 427 1.63 -0.48 -29.58
C PHE A 427 1.12 -1.85 -30.02
N ASN A 428 1.93 -2.91 -29.93
CA ASN A 428 1.59 -4.22 -30.50
C ASN A 428 0.97 -5.20 -29.49
N GLY A 429 0.60 -4.70 -28.30
CA GLY A 429 -0.08 -5.48 -27.28
C GLY A 429 0.90 -6.20 -26.35
N SER A 430 1.22 -5.57 -25.22
CA SER A 430 1.99 -6.20 -24.15
C SER A 430 1.11 -6.89 -23.11
N GLN A 431 1.51 -8.10 -22.71
CA GLN A 431 0.95 -8.82 -21.56
C GLN A 431 1.11 -8.04 -20.25
N CYS A 432 2.05 -7.09 -20.18
CA CYS A 432 2.35 -6.27 -19.01
C CYS A 432 2.13 -4.76 -19.24
N ARG A 433 1.12 -4.36 -20.03
CA ARG A 433 0.85 -2.95 -20.40
C ARG A 433 0.89 -1.95 -19.25
N SER A 434 0.40 -2.31 -18.06
CA SER A 434 0.45 -1.46 -16.87
C SER A 434 1.89 -1.14 -16.44
N MET A 435 2.80 -2.11 -16.51
CA MET A 435 4.22 -1.89 -16.22
C MET A 435 4.86 -0.97 -17.26
N VAL A 436 4.59 -1.19 -18.56
CA VAL A 436 5.10 -0.33 -19.64
C VAL A 436 4.69 1.13 -19.40
N HIS A 437 3.42 1.39 -19.10
CA HIS A 437 2.94 2.75 -18.83
C HIS A 437 3.61 3.38 -17.59
N ASN A 438 3.79 2.62 -16.51
CA ASN A 438 4.47 3.11 -15.31
C ASN A 438 5.95 3.40 -15.58
N VAL A 439 6.66 2.51 -16.26
CA VAL A 439 8.08 2.68 -16.62
C VAL A 439 8.27 3.90 -17.52
N LEU A 440 7.42 4.12 -18.51
CA LEU A 440 7.50 5.32 -19.36
C LEU A 440 7.31 6.63 -18.57
N ASP A 441 6.47 6.64 -17.53
CA ASP A 441 6.33 7.81 -16.64
C ASP A 441 7.57 7.96 -15.73
N TRP A 442 8.05 6.87 -15.11
CA TRP A 442 9.21 6.90 -14.23
C TRP A 442 10.53 7.18 -14.95
N MET A 443 10.64 6.81 -16.22
CA MET A 443 11.78 7.14 -17.09
C MET A 443 11.95 8.65 -17.26
N GLY A 444 10.85 9.42 -17.25
CA GLY A 444 10.87 10.86 -17.48
C GLY A 444 11.19 11.24 -18.93
N GLU A 445 12.03 12.26 -19.10
CA GLU A 445 12.30 12.89 -20.40
C GLU A 445 12.67 11.92 -21.55
N PRO A 446 13.50 10.88 -21.34
CA PRO A 446 13.81 9.91 -22.40
C PRO A 446 12.59 9.18 -23.00
N ALA A 447 11.49 9.06 -22.26
CA ALA A 447 10.27 8.42 -22.73
C ALA A 447 9.33 9.38 -23.48
N PHE A 448 9.53 10.70 -23.39
CA PHE A 448 8.62 11.71 -23.93
C PHE A 448 8.32 11.57 -25.43
N PRO A 449 9.31 11.31 -26.32
CA PRO A 449 9.02 11.12 -27.73
C PRO A 449 8.03 9.97 -27.99
N LEU A 450 8.18 8.87 -27.26
CA LEU A 450 7.32 7.71 -27.38
C LEU A 450 5.92 7.97 -26.81
N VAL A 451 5.82 8.65 -25.67
CA VAL A 451 4.52 9.06 -25.11
C VAL A 451 3.79 10.02 -26.05
N LYS A 452 4.51 10.97 -26.65
CA LYS A 452 3.93 11.91 -27.64
C LYS A 452 3.42 11.17 -28.88
N LYS A 453 4.17 10.18 -29.38
CA LYS A 453 3.72 9.30 -30.47
C LYS A 453 2.44 8.56 -30.07
N TYR A 454 2.43 7.94 -28.89
CA TYR A 454 1.27 7.22 -28.37
C TYR A 454 0.01 8.09 -28.30
N MET A 455 0.13 9.35 -27.88
CA MET A 455 -1.00 10.28 -27.87
C MET A 455 -1.49 10.65 -29.27
N LYS A 456 -0.57 10.84 -30.24
CA LYS A 456 -0.93 11.14 -31.64
C LYS A 456 -1.67 9.99 -32.32
N GLU A 457 -1.36 8.75 -31.95
CA GLU A 457 -1.99 7.54 -32.50
C GLU A 457 -3.25 7.12 -31.74
N GLY A 458 -3.88 8.04 -30.99
CA GLY A 458 -5.16 7.79 -30.31
C GLY A 458 -5.02 7.06 -28.97
N GLY A 459 -3.84 7.06 -28.37
CA GLY A 459 -3.61 6.56 -27.02
C GLY A 459 -4.56 7.18 -25.98
N SER A 460 -5.02 6.39 -25.02
CA SER A 460 -6.06 6.83 -24.10
C SER A 460 -5.55 7.94 -23.17
N LYS A 461 -6.22 9.10 -23.19
CA LYS A 461 -6.07 10.15 -22.15
C LYS A 461 -6.88 9.83 -20.89
N LYS A 462 -7.85 8.92 -20.97
CA LYS A 462 -8.77 8.58 -19.87
C LYS A 462 -8.27 7.40 -19.05
N GLY A 463 -8.25 7.57 -17.74
CA GLY A 463 -8.00 6.51 -16.75
C GLY A 463 -9.20 6.32 -15.82
N ARG A 464 -9.12 5.37 -14.89
CA ARG A 464 -10.23 5.02 -13.96
C ARG A 464 -10.81 6.24 -13.23
N TYR A 465 -9.95 7.19 -12.85
CA TYR A 465 -10.35 8.37 -12.07
C TYR A 465 -10.25 9.69 -12.81
N GLY A 466 -10.18 9.66 -14.14
CA GLY A 466 -10.21 10.83 -15.01
C GLY A 466 -9.10 10.79 -16.06
N ILE A 467 -7.84 10.71 -15.61
CA ILE A 467 -6.66 10.75 -16.47
C ILE A 467 -5.86 9.45 -16.40
N SER A 468 -5.32 9.00 -17.53
CA SER A 468 -4.41 7.84 -17.58
C SER A 468 -2.97 8.27 -17.23
N ILE A 469 -2.09 7.31 -16.94
CA ILE A 469 -0.66 7.59 -16.66
C ILE A 469 -0.03 8.41 -17.79
N LEU A 470 -0.14 7.93 -19.03
CA LEU A 470 0.48 8.58 -20.18
C LEU A 470 -0.29 9.84 -20.62
N GLY A 471 -1.61 9.88 -20.42
CA GLY A 471 -2.41 11.09 -20.64
C GLY A 471 -1.99 12.23 -19.72
N ARG A 472 -1.62 11.91 -18.47
CA ARG A 472 -1.06 12.87 -17.52
C ARG A 472 0.31 13.38 -17.96
N VAL A 473 1.20 12.49 -18.39
CA VAL A 473 2.50 12.91 -18.94
C VAL A 473 2.27 13.89 -20.10
N ALA A 474 1.33 13.59 -21.00
CA ALA A 474 0.99 14.46 -22.11
C ALA A 474 0.44 15.83 -21.66
N GLU A 475 -0.46 15.87 -20.67
CA GLU A 475 -1.01 17.11 -20.12
C GLU A 475 0.10 17.99 -19.53
N LEU A 476 1.02 17.41 -18.76
CA LEU A 476 2.14 18.15 -18.15
C LEU A 476 3.14 18.70 -19.17
N GLN A 477 3.17 18.14 -20.37
CA GLN A 477 4.03 18.58 -21.47
C GLN A 477 3.28 19.41 -22.53
N GLY A 478 1.97 19.62 -22.36
CA GLY A 478 1.13 20.41 -23.28
C GLY A 478 0.85 19.75 -24.63
N TRP A 479 0.65 18.42 -24.68
CA TRP A 479 0.40 17.66 -25.93
C TRP A 479 -1.06 17.26 -26.21
#